data_AF-A0A0L6WA69-F1
#
_entry.id   AF-A0A0L6WA69-F1
#
_cell.length_a   1.000
_cell.length_b   1.000
_cell.length_c   1.000
_cell.angle_alpha   90.00
_cell.angle_beta   90.00
_cell.angle_gamma   90.00
#
_symmetry.space_group_name_H-M   'P 1'
#
loop_
_entity.id
_entity.type
_entity.pdbx_description
1 polymer ?
#
loop_
_entity_poly.entity_id
_entity_poly.type
_entity_poly.pdbx_seq_one_letter_code
_entity_poly.pdbx_strand_id
1 'polypeptide(L)'
;MFTKSPRDGSVPLFEQPDGKALAYTYFVNAICNALSHAGFSPSLYAGHSFQCGTASAAAAAGYSDYKIQLLGRWHSDSYKLYIENDPARILHLFSLLHMASNHFIPFEPLALRYYTPMA
;
A
#
# COMPACT_ATOMS: atom_id res chain seq x y z
N MET A 1 25.04 11.18 13.93
CA MET A 1 25.54 11.74 12.65
C MET A 1 26.58 10.77 12.11
N PHE A 2 26.39 10.23 10.91
CA PHE A 2 27.23 9.15 10.34
C PHE A 2 28.58 9.72 9.89
N THR A 3 29.60 9.64 10.75
CA THR A 3 30.90 10.33 10.52
C THR A 3 32.01 9.44 9.95
N LYS A 4 31.77 8.16 9.67
CA LYS A 4 32.76 7.27 9.03
C LYS A 4 32.08 6.34 8.03
N SER A 5 32.51 6.40 6.77
CA SER A 5 32.10 5.51 5.68
C SER A 5 33.35 4.95 4.99
N PRO A 6 33.43 3.63 4.70
CA PRO A 6 32.48 2.57 5.09
C PRO A 6 32.78 2.05 6.51
N ARG A 7 31.72 1.74 7.27
CA ARG A 7 31.84 0.91 8.49
C ARG A 7 32.20 -0.52 8.11
N ASP A 8 32.89 -1.22 9.02
CA ASP A 8 33.20 -2.65 8.86
C ASP A 8 31.91 -3.48 8.69
N GLY A 9 31.93 -4.51 7.86
CA GLY A 9 30.74 -5.35 7.58
C GLY A 9 30.30 -6.20 8.77
N SER A 10 31.14 -6.36 9.80
CA SER A 10 30.82 -7.08 11.03
C SER A 10 30.08 -6.25 12.07
N VAL A 11 29.98 -4.92 11.88
CA VAL A 11 29.30 -4.03 12.83
C VAL A 11 27.88 -3.69 12.38
N PRO A 12 26.93 -3.53 13.32
CA PRO A 12 25.57 -3.15 12.97
C PRO A 12 25.51 -1.76 12.32
N LEU A 13 24.62 -1.61 11.33
CA LEU A 13 24.39 -0.34 10.64
C LEU A 13 23.84 0.74 11.58
N PHE A 14 22.97 0.35 12.52
CA PHE A 14 22.40 1.22 13.53
C PHE A 14 22.74 0.70 14.91
N GLU A 15 23.24 1.60 15.76
CA GLU A 15 23.62 1.32 17.13
C GLU A 15 22.81 2.18 18.09
N GLN A 16 22.56 1.63 19.26
CA GLN A 16 22.12 2.41 20.42
C GLN A 16 23.29 3.19 21.02
N PRO A 17 23.02 4.16 21.91
CA PRO A 17 24.07 4.90 22.60
C PRO A 17 25.07 4.02 23.39
N ASP A 18 24.67 2.79 23.75
CA ASP A 18 25.52 1.82 24.43
C ASP A 18 26.42 1.00 23.47
N GLY A 19 26.41 1.31 22.18
CA GLY A 19 27.21 0.65 21.14
C GLY A 19 26.65 -0.68 20.66
N LYS A 20 25.51 -1.15 21.20
CA LYS A 20 24.88 -2.39 20.73
C LYS A 20 24.03 -2.13 19.49
N ALA A 21 23.76 -3.20 18.74
CA ALA A 21 22.81 -3.16 17.64
C ALA A 21 21.45 -2.59 18.08
N LEU A 22 20.82 -1.79 17.22
CA LEU A 22 19.55 -1.14 17.50
C LEU A 22 18.43 -2.16 17.77
N ALA A 23 18.01 -2.28 19.03
CA ALA A 23 16.85 -3.08 19.39
C ALA A 23 15.55 -2.43 18.91
N TYR A 24 14.60 -3.27 18.48
CA TYR A 24 13.27 -2.85 18.03
C TYR A 24 12.53 -2.00 19.07
N THR A 25 12.54 -2.41 20.34
CA THR A 25 11.84 -1.70 21.43
C THR A 25 12.38 -0.30 21.64
N TYR A 26 13.71 -0.14 21.59
CA TYR A 26 14.35 1.17 21.69
C TYR A 26 13.95 2.07 20.52
N PHE A 27 13.95 1.53 19.30
CA PHE A 27 13.53 2.28 18.11
C PHE A 27 12.09 2.77 18.21
N VAL A 28 11.15 1.88 18.56
CA VAL A 28 9.73 2.24 18.74
C VAL A 28 9.57 3.28 19.85
N ASN A 29 10.23 3.10 20.99
CA ASN A 29 10.18 4.06 22.09
C ASN A 29 10.74 5.43 21.70
N ALA A 30 11.84 5.47 20.95
CA ALA A 30 12.42 6.72 20.45
C ALA A 30 11.44 7.47 19.55
N ILE A 31 10.74 6.77 18.66
CA ILE A 31 9.71 7.37 17.81
C ILE A 31 8.50 7.83 18.62
N CYS A 32 7.98 7.00 19.51
CA CYS A 32 6.85 7.36 20.37
C CYS A 32 7.16 8.59 21.24
N ASN A 33 8.38 8.68 21.77
CA ASN A 33 8.85 9.88 22.47
C ASN A 33 8.88 11.10 21.55
N ALA A 34 9.41 10.98 20.33
CA ALA A 34 9.42 12.08 19.37
C ALA A 34 7.99 12.55 19.00
N LEU A 35 7.07 11.61 18.78
CA LEU A 35 5.65 11.89 18.52
C LEU A 35 4.98 12.60 19.71
N SER A 36 5.30 12.18 20.94
CA SER A 36 4.79 12.84 22.15
C SER A 36 5.21 14.30 22.21
N HIS A 37 6.48 14.60 21.89
CA HIS A 37 6.97 15.98 21.85
C HIS A 37 6.32 16.80 20.73
N ALA A 38 5.86 16.15 19.66
CA ALA A 38 5.11 16.78 18.58
C ALA A 38 3.60 16.91 18.86
N GLY A 39 3.13 16.53 20.07
CA GLY A 39 1.74 16.66 20.49
C GLY A 39 0.83 15.49 20.10
N PHE A 40 1.38 14.38 19.60
CA PHE A 40 0.61 13.19 19.27
C PHE A 40 0.56 12.21 20.45
N SER A 41 -0.57 11.52 20.63
CA SER A 41 -0.71 10.50 21.68
C SER A 41 0.09 9.23 21.33
N PRO A 42 1.15 8.88 22.09
CA PRO A 42 2.01 7.75 21.74
C PRO A 42 1.31 6.39 21.79
N SER A 43 0.24 6.27 22.58
CA SER A 43 -0.57 5.05 22.69
C SER A 43 -1.27 4.63 21.38
N LEU A 44 -1.38 5.56 20.42
CA LEU A 44 -2.00 5.32 19.13
C LEU A 44 -1.02 4.79 18.07
N TYR A 45 0.28 4.78 18.38
CA TYR A 45 1.34 4.45 17.42
C TYR A 45 2.17 3.27 17.90
N ALA A 46 2.30 2.28 17.04
CA ALA A 46 3.21 1.15 17.20
C ALA A 46 3.97 0.91 15.89
N GLY A 47 4.97 0.03 15.90
CA GLY A 47 5.70 -0.35 14.68
C GLY A 47 4.77 -0.77 13.54
N HIS A 48 3.67 -1.45 13.87
CA HIS A 48 2.66 -1.84 12.89
C HIS A 48 1.92 -0.63 12.27
N SER A 49 1.64 0.42 13.02
CA SER A 49 1.02 1.66 12.51
C SER A 49 1.83 2.29 11.38
N PHE A 50 3.17 2.22 11.46
CA PHE A 50 4.06 2.69 10.41
C PHE A 50 4.01 1.82 9.15
N GLN A 51 3.85 0.50 9.30
CA GLN A 51 3.66 -0.39 8.17
C GLN A 51 2.33 -0.11 7.47
N CYS A 52 1.24 0.10 8.23
CA CYS A 52 -0.04 0.52 7.67
C CYS A 52 0.11 1.82 6.87
N GLY A 53 0.68 2.86 7.48
CA GLY A 53 0.90 4.14 6.81
C GLY A 53 1.80 4.05 5.58
N THR A 54 2.79 3.16 5.57
CA THR A 54 3.63 2.88 4.39
C THR A 54 2.80 2.28 3.26
N ALA A 55 1.91 1.32 3.56
CA ALA A 55 0.99 0.74 2.57
C ALA A 55 0.08 1.81 1.97
N SER A 56 -0.57 2.59 2.83
CA SER A 56 -1.51 3.64 2.41
C SER A 56 -0.80 4.72 1.58
N ALA A 57 0.40 5.15 1.99
CA ALA A 57 1.18 6.15 1.26
C ALA A 57 1.66 5.64 -0.10
N ALA A 58 2.11 4.38 -0.18
CA ALA A 58 2.52 3.77 -1.46
C ALA A 58 1.32 3.63 -2.42
N ALA A 59 0.15 3.23 -1.90
CA ALA A 59 -1.08 3.19 -2.68
C ALA A 59 -1.50 4.56 -3.18
N ALA A 60 -1.45 5.59 -2.33
CA ALA A 60 -1.73 6.98 -2.71
C ALA A 60 -0.76 7.51 -3.76
N ALA A 61 0.50 7.07 -3.73
CA ALA A 61 1.50 7.37 -4.75
C ALA A 61 1.32 6.59 -6.07
N GLY A 62 0.28 5.76 -6.18
CA GLY A 62 -0.02 4.99 -7.39
C GLY A 62 0.87 3.76 -7.60
N TYR A 63 1.47 3.22 -6.53
CA TYR A 63 2.30 2.02 -6.65
C TYR A 63 1.40 0.81 -6.93
N SER A 64 1.89 -0.12 -7.76
CA SER A 64 1.19 -1.37 -7.99
C SER A 64 1.19 -2.26 -6.75
N ASP A 65 0.20 -3.14 -6.65
CA ASP A 65 0.07 -4.14 -5.58
C ASP A 65 1.39 -4.88 -5.29
N TYR A 66 2.06 -5.36 -6.33
CA TYR A 66 3.36 -6.03 -6.22
C TYR A 66 4.44 -5.15 -5.57
N LYS A 67 4.50 -3.85 -5.93
CA LYS A 67 5.48 -2.92 -5.35
C LYS A 67 5.15 -2.64 -3.89
N ILE A 68 3.88 -2.52 -3.53
CA ILE A 68 3.45 -2.33 -2.14
C ILE A 68 3.82 -3.54 -1.29
N GLN A 69 3.56 -4.76 -1.79
CA GLN A 69 3.98 -6.00 -1.14
C GLN A 69 5.49 -6.06 -0.94
N LEU A 70 6.27 -5.74 -1.98
CA LEU A 70 7.72 -5.75 -1.91
C LEU A 70 8.26 -4.73 -0.88
N LEU A 71 7.69 -3.52 -0.84
CA LEU A 71 8.08 -2.47 0.11
C LEU A 71 7.76 -2.86 1.55
N GLY A 72 6.56 -3.38 1.81
CA GLY A 72 6.12 -3.77 3.15
C GLY A 72 6.56 -5.16 3.59
N ARG A 73 7.21 -5.93 2.69
CA ARG A 73 7.58 -7.34 2.90
C ARG A 73 6.37 -8.22 3.23
N TRP A 74 5.22 -7.92 2.62
CA TRP A 74 4.02 -8.74 2.76
C TRP A 74 4.06 -9.90 1.79
N HIS A 75 3.88 -11.11 2.33
CA HIS A 75 3.75 -12.33 1.52
C HIS A 75 2.29 -12.55 1.04
N SER A 76 1.32 -11.92 1.70
CA SER A 76 -0.10 -12.06 1.38
C SER A 76 -0.72 -10.69 1.10
N ASP A 77 -2.00 -10.73 0.71
CA ASP A 77 -2.80 -9.55 0.40
C ASP A 77 -3.36 -8.84 1.65
N SER A 78 -2.88 -9.18 2.87
CA SER A 78 -3.36 -8.57 4.11
C SER A 78 -3.17 -7.06 4.16
N TYR A 79 -2.17 -6.53 3.44
CA TYR A 79 -1.91 -5.10 3.33
C TYR A 79 -3.07 -4.31 2.69
N LYS A 80 -3.91 -4.95 1.87
CA LYS A 80 -5.08 -4.32 1.24
C LYS A 80 -6.08 -3.82 2.28
N LEU A 81 -6.12 -4.43 3.47
CA LEU A 81 -6.95 -3.96 4.58
C LEU A 81 -6.52 -2.59 5.12
N TYR A 82 -5.28 -2.16 4.86
CA TYR A 82 -4.76 -0.86 5.29
C TYR A 82 -4.88 0.23 4.21
N ILE A 83 -5.27 -0.14 2.99
CA ILE A 83 -5.45 0.82 1.90
C ILE A 83 -6.90 1.29 1.95
N GLU A 84 -7.09 2.53 2.41
CA GLU A 84 -8.41 3.16 2.36
C GLU A 84 -8.85 3.30 0.90
N ASN A 85 -10.08 2.86 0.63
CA ASN A 85 -10.64 2.95 -0.70
C ASN A 85 -11.37 4.29 -0.81
N ASP A 86 -10.76 5.25 -1.50
CA ASP A 86 -11.32 6.58 -1.72
C ASP A 86 -12.69 6.48 -2.43
N PRO A 87 -13.80 6.91 -1.79
CA PRO A 87 -15.13 6.90 -2.40
C PRO A 87 -15.19 7.63 -3.74
N ALA A 88 -14.43 8.71 -3.92
CA ALA A 88 -14.38 9.45 -5.18
C ALA A 88 -13.79 8.60 -6.30
N ARG A 89 -12.75 7.82 -5.99
CA ARG A 89 -12.13 6.88 -6.94
C ARG A 89 -13.09 5.75 -7.31
N ILE A 90 -13.86 5.24 -6.35
CA ILE A 90 -14.89 4.23 -6.60
C ILE A 90 -15.95 4.78 -7.56
N LEU A 91 -16.49 5.97 -7.29
CA LEU A 91 -17.49 6.63 -8.15
C LEU A 91 -16.95 6.90 -9.56
N HIS A 92 -15.68 7.30 -9.68
CA HIS A 92 -15.02 7.49 -10.97
C HIS A 92 -14.92 6.18 -11.76
N LEU A 93 -14.55 5.07 -11.12
CA LEU A 93 -14.52 3.76 -11.78
C LEU A 93 -15.91 3.32 -12.25
N PHE A 94 -16.96 3.55 -11.46
CA PHE A 94 -18.34 3.28 -11.87
C PHE A 94 -18.75 4.06 -13.12
N SER A 95 -18.37 5.34 -13.24
CA SER A 95 -18.73 6.14 -14.42
C SER A 95 -18.03 5.65 -15.70
N LEU A 96 -16.76 5.21 -15.59
CA LEU A 96 -16.03 4.60 -16.70
C LEU A 96 -16.70 3.31 -17.20
N LEU A 97 -17.17 2.45 -16.29
CA LEU A 97 -17.89 1.23 -16.64
C LEU A 97 -19.23 1.54 -17.34
N HIS A 98 -19.98 2.54 -16.86
CA HIS A 98 -21.23 2.95 -17.50
C HIS A 98 -21.01 3.48 -18.93
N MET A 99 -19.96 4.28 -19.13
CA MET A 99 -19.58 4.78 -20.45
C MET A 99 -19.18 3.65 -21.42
N ALA A 100 -18.46 2.63 -20.94
CA ALA A 100 -18.14 1.45 -21.75
C ALA A 100 -19.38 0.62 -22.13
N SER A 101 -20.36 0.51 -21.22
CA SER A 101 -21.62 -0.21 -21.48
C SER A 101 -22.56 0.46 -22.48
N ASN A 102 -22.40 1.76 -22.74
CA ASN A 102 -23.19 2.47 -23.74
C ASN A 102 -22.73 2.19 -25.19
N HIS A 103 -21.63 1.46 -25.40
CA HIS A 103 -21.25 0.96 -26.72
C HIS A 103 -21.95 -0.37 -27.01
N PHE A 104 -23.28 -0.35 -27.12
CA PHE A 104 -24.09 -1.50 -27.48
C PHE A 104 -23.87 -1.81 -28.97
N ILE A 105 -22.86 -2.62 -29.30
CA ILE A 105 -22.86 -3.36 -30.57
C ILE A 105 -24.02 -4.36 -30.44
N PRO A 106 -25.07 -4.30 -31.28
CA PRO A 106 -26.11 -5.31 -31.26
C PRO A 106 -25.45 -6.67 -31.50
N PHE A 107 -25.50 -7.55 -30.50
CA PHE A 107 -25.08 -8.93 -30.68
C PHE A 107 -26.08 -9.58 -31.64
N GLU A 108 -25.65 -9.80 -32.89
CA GLU A 108 -26.38 -10.55 -33.89
C GLU A 108 -25.86 -11.99 -33.85
N PRO A 109 -26.56 -12.92 -33.16
CA PRO A 109 -26.10 -14.30 -33.08
C PRO A 109 -26.10 -14.94 -34.47
N LEU A 110 -24.97 -15.57 -34.84
CA LEU A 110 -24.76 -16.28 -36.11
C LEU A 110 -25.88 -17.30 -36.46
N ALA A 111 -26.67 -17.73 -35.47
CA ALA A 111 -27.80 -18.63 -35.64
C ALA A 111 -28.97 -18.04 -36.44
N LEU A 112 -29.10 -16.71 -36.53
CA LEU A 112 -30.21 -16.06 -37.24
C LEU A 112 -29.90 -15.69 -38.69
N ARG A 113 -28.63 -15.75 -39.13
CA ARG A 113 -28.24 -15.37 -40.50
C ARG A 113 -28.74 -16.31 -41.60
N TYR A 114 -29.23 -17.50 -41.24
CA TYR A 114 -29.63 -18.54 -42.20
C TYR A 114 -31.10 -18.97 -42.07
N TYR A 115 -31.89 -18.34 -41.21
CA TYR A 115 -33.30 -18.67 -41.09
C TYR A 115 -34.10 -17.96 -42.19
N THR A 116 -34.40 -18.69 -43.26
CA THR A 116 -35.38 -18.25 -44.28
C THR A 116 -36.73 -18.84 -43.88
N PRO A 117 -37.72 -18.05 -43.45
CA PRO A 117 -39.03 -18.57 -43.08
C PRO A 117 -39.73 -19.05 -44.36
N MET A 118 -40.02 -20.34 -44.45
CA MET A 118 -40.91 -20.86 -45.50
C MET A 118 -42.36 -20.55 -45.12
N ALA A 119 -43.08 -19.96 -46.07
CA ALA A 119 -44.47 -19.51 -45.98
C ALA A 119 -45.47 -20.67 -46.03
#